data_AF-A0A2U8I3M2-F1
#
_entry.id   AF-A0A2U8I3M2-F1
#
_cell.length_a   1.000
_cell.length_b   1.000
_cell.length_c   1.000
_cell.angle_alpha   90.00
_cell.angle_beta   90.00
_cell.angle_gamma   90.00
#
_symmetry.space_group_name_H-M   'P 1'
#
loop_
_entity.id
_entity.type
_entity.pdbx_description
1 polymer ?
#
loop_
_entity_poly.entity_id
_entity_poly.type
_entity_poly.pdbx_seq_one_letter_code
_entity_poly.pdbx_strand_id
1 'polypeptide(L)' 'MANAVLQNTDNKPPSRASPTVLQAITWLGQLGGFLNRRAEGLPGIMSLWRGYEILQENVRLFIILNNKNCG' A
#
# COMPACT_ATOMS: atom_id res chain seq x y z
N MET A 1 1.14 38.61 -11.38
CA MET A 1 0.41 37.93 -10.29
C MET A 1 0.52 36.42 -10.50
N ALA A 2 1.69 35.86 -10.16
CA ALA A 2 1.96 34.43 -10.37
C ALA A 2 1.63 33.66 -9.09
N ASN A 3 0.63 32.79 -9.15
CA ASN A 3 0.29 31.88 -8.06
C ASN A 3 1.26 30.68 -8.08
N ALA A 4 2.17 30.64 -7.11
CA ALA A 4 3.04 29.49 -6.89
C ALA A 4 2.21 28.34 -6.30
N VAL A 5 2.05 27.28 -7.07
CA VAL A 5 1.61 25.97 -6.59
C VAL A 5 2.67 25.46 -5.61
N LEU A 6 2.31 25.32 -4.34
CA LEU A 6 3.15 24.67 -3.33
C LEU A 6 3.23 23.17 -3.66
N GLN A 7 4.18 22.77 -4.50
CA GLN A 7 4.57 21.37 -4.56
C GLN A 7 5.35 21.05 -3.29
N ASN A 8 4.66 20.39 -2.37
CA ASN A 8 5.22 19.89 -1.13
C ASN A 8 6.17 18.72 -1.48
N THR A 9 7.44 19.03 -1.76
CA THR A 9 8.47 18.05 -2.13
C THR A 9 9.27 17.58 -0.92
N ASP A 10 8.59 17.22 0.17
CA ASP A 10 9.21 16.43 1.23
C ASP A 10 9.27 14.95 0.80
N ASN A 11 10.09 14.69 -0.23
CA ASN A 11 10.48 13.36 -0.70
C ASN A 11 11.53 12.75 0.25
N LYS A 12 11.24 12.77 1.55
CA LYS A 12 12.00 12.01 2.55
C LYS A 12 11.27 10.68 2.76
N PRO A 13 11.85 9.52 2.40
CA PRO A 13 11.22 8.25 2.74
C PRO A 13 11.04 8.22 4.27
N PRO A 14 9.81 8.06 4.79
CA PRO A 14 9.61 8.00 6.23
C PRO A 14 10.49 6.88 6.81
N SER A 15 11.13 7.21 7.93
CA SER A 15 12.05 6.33 8.66
C SER A 15 11.51 4.90 8.70
N ARG A 16 12.37 3.95 8.31
CA ARG A 16 12.12 2.53 7.99
C ARG A 16 11.74 1.69 9.23
N ALA A 17 10.81 2.18 10.05
CA ALA A 17 10.20 1.38 11.10
C ALA A 17 9.30 0.34 10.41
N SER A 18 9.49 -0.94 10.75
CA SER A 18 8.59 -2.00 10.28
C SER A 18 7.15 -1.65 10.67
N PRO A 19 6.17 -1.84 9.77
CA PRO A 19 4.78 -1.60 10.12
C PRO A 19 4.40 -2.50 11.29
N THR A 20 3.57 -1.98 12.18
CA THR A 20 2.91 -2.82 13.20
C THR A 20 2.01 -3.84 12.52
N VAL A 21 1.75 -4.97 13.18
CA VAL A 21 0.86 -6.01 12.65
C VAL A 21 -0.51 -5.43 12.30
N LEU A 22 -1.04 -4.53 13.13
CA LEU A 22 -2.30 -3.85 12.87
C LEU A 22 -2.25 -3.02 11.58
N GLN A 23 -1.18 -2.25 11.37
CA GLN A 23 -1.01 -1.47 10.14
C GLN A 23 -0.93 -2.37 8.90
N ALA A 24 -0.19 -3.48 9.00
CA ALA A 24 -0.09 -4.45 7.91
C ALA A 24 -1.48 -5.06 7.57
N ILE A 25 -2.26 -5.42 8.59
CA ILE A 25 -3.63 -5.94 8.43
C ILE A 25 -4.55 -4.87 7.81
N THR A 26 -4.45 -3.60 8.24
CA THR A 26 -5.22 -2.51 7.66
C THR A 26 -4.87 -2.30 6.19
N TRP A 27 -3.58 -2.28 5.82
CA TRP A 27 -3.15 -2.17 4.43
C TRP A 27 -3.61 -3.35 3.58
N LEU A 28 -3.52 -4.58 4.12
CA LEU A 28 -4.02 -5.77 3.44
C LEU A 28 -5.53 -5.66 3.20
N GLY A 29 -6.30 -5.23 4.20
CA GLY A 29 -7.72 -4.96 4.03
C GLY A 29 -7.97 -3.90 2.94
N GLN A 30 -7.19 -2.81 2.93
CA GLN A 30 -7.32 -1.72 1.96
C GLN A 30 -7.09 -2.20 0.52
N LEU A 31 -6.10 -3.07 0.30
CA LEU A 31 -5.88 -3.72 -0.98
C LEU A 31 -7.10 -4.54 -1.41
N GLY A 32 -7.80 -5.18 -0.47
CA GLY A 32 -9.03 -5.91 -0.71
C GLY A 32 -10.31 -5.06 -0.78
N GLY A 33 -10.21 -3.73 -0.77
CA GLY A 33 -11.34 -2.80 -0.89
C GLY A 33 -11.88 -2.25 0.44
N PHE A 34 -11.17 -2.44 1.56
CA PHE A 34 -11.54 -1.83 2.85
C PHE A 34 -11.17 -0.34 2.87
N LEU A 35 -12.13 0.55 3.10
CA LEU A 35 -11.89 2.00 3.07
C LEU A 35 -11.28 2.56 4.36
N ASN A 36 -11.26 1.76 5.45
CA ASN A 36 -10.77 2.17 6.77
C ASN A 36 -11.49 3.44 7.30
N ARG A 37 -12.83 3.48 7.21
CA ARG A 37 -13.59 4.60 7.78
C ARG A 37 -13.55 4.55 9.30
N ARG A 38 -13.55 5.72 9.96
CA ARG A 38 -13.40 5.87 11.42
C ARG A 38 -14.36 4.99 12.26
N ALA A 39 -15.52 4.60 11.71
CA ALA A 39 -16.53 3.80 12.41
C ALA A 39 -16.57 2.30 11.99
N GLU A 40 -15.74 1.85 11.05
CA GLU A 40 -15.87 0.51 10.45
C GLU A 40 -15.11 -0.61 11.18
N GLY A 41 -14.27 -0.28 12.16
CA GLY A 41 -13.51 -1.28 12.92
C GLY A 41 -12.40 -1.92 12.09
N LEU A 42 -12.23 -3.24 12.21
CA LEU A 42 -11.17 -3.99 11.52
C LEU A 42 -11.69 -4.60 10.21
N PRO A 43 -10.81 -4.78 9.21
CA PRO A 43 -11.19 -5.44 7.96
C PRO A 43 -11.66 -6.88 8.23
N GLY A 44 -12.76 -7.26 7.58
CA GLY A 44 -13.28 -8.62 7.65
C GLY A 44 -12.39 -9.63 6.90
N ILE A 45 -12.59 -10.91 7.19
CA ILE A 45 -11.79 -12.01 6.61
C ILE A 45 -11.80 -12.03 5.07
N MET A 46 -12.93 -11.70 4.44
CA MET A 46 -13.04 -11.63 2.97
C MET A 46 -12.20 -10.50 2.38
N SER A 47 -12.17 -9.33 3.03
CA SER A 47 -11.33 -8.21 2.59
C SER A 47 -9.84 -8.56 2.73
N LEU A 48 -9.47 -9.29 3.78
CA LEU A 48 -8.08 -9.74 3.95
C LEU A 48 -7.66 -10.76 2.90
N TRP A 49 -8.50 -11.75 2.58
CA TRP A 49 -8.20 -12.73 1.54
C TRP A 49 -8.04 -12.08 0.17
N ARG A 50 -8.99 -11.21 -0.23
CA ARG A 50 -8.89 -10.47 -1.50
C ARG A 50 -7.64 -9.61 -1.56
N GLY A 51 -7.32 -8.92 -0.45
CA GLY A 51 -6.12 -8.12 -0.34
C GLY A 51 -4.84 -8.93 -0.47
N TYR A 52 -4.83 -10.15 0.06
CA TYR A 52 -3.69 -11.07 -0.05
C TYR A 52 -3.47 -11.58 -1.48
N GLU A 53 -4.53 -11.98 -2.18
CA GLU A 53 -4.44 -12.38 -3.60
C GLU A 53 -3.87 -11.24 -4.46
N ILE A 54 -4.42 -10.02 -4.29
CA ILE A 54 -3.95 -8.82 -4.99
C ILE A 54 -2.49 -8.52 -4.63
N LEU A 55 -2.10 -8.67 -3.36
CA LEU A 55 -0.72 -8.45 -2.94
C LEU A 55 0.23 -9.45 -3.61
N GLN A 56 -0.13 -10.73 -3.67
CA GLN A 56 0.68 -11.76 -4.34
C GLN A 56 0.87 -11.46 -5.83
N GLU A 57 -0.19 -11.04 -6.53
CA GLU A 57 -0.13 -10.63 -7.93
C GLU A 57 0.79 -9.42 -8.13
N ASN A 58 0.65 -8.39 -7.30
CA ASN A 58 1.50 -7.19 -7.36
C ASN A 58 2.96 -7.51 -7.08
N VAL A 59 3.26 -8.38 -6.10
CA VAL A 59 4.63 -8.83 -5.81
C VAL A 59 5.20 -9.61 -6.99
N ARG A 60 4.42 -10.49 -7.60
CA ARG A 60 4.85 -11.24 -8.79
C ARG A 60 5.20 -10.29 -9.95
N LEU A 61 4.33 -9.33 -10.23
CA LEU A 61 4.57 -8.30 -11.25
C LEU A 61 5.82 -7.47 -10.93
N PHE A 62 5.98 -7.04 -9.68
CA PHE A 62 7.15 -6.30 -9.23
C PHE A 62 8.44 -7.09 -9.45
N ILE A 63 8.47 -8.37 -9.12
CA ILE A 63 9.63 -9.25 -9.34
C ILE A 63 9.97 -9.32 -10.84
N ILE A 64 8.96 -9.51 -11.70
CA ILE A 64 9.15 -9.56 -13.15
C ILE A 64 9.71 -8.23 -13.68
N LEU A 65 9.15 -7.10 -13.25
CA LEU A 65 9.57 -5.77 -13.70
C LEU A 65 10.97 -5.38 -13.22
N ASN A 66 11.38 -5.85 -12.04
CA ASN A 66 12.70 -5.58 -11.49
C ASN A 66 13.77 -6.58 -11.96
N ASN A 67 13.36 -7.72 -12.51
CA ASN A 67 14.28 -8.65 -13.16
C ASN A 67 14.64 -8.15 -14.58
N LYS A 68 15.14 -6.91 -14.67
CA LYS A 68 15.71 -6.33 -15.91
C LYS A 68 17.13 -6.83 -16.14
N ASN A 69 17.29 -8.15 -16.24
CA ASN A 69 18.48 -8.79 -16.81
C ASN A 69 18.01 -9.86 -17.80
N CYS A 70 17.26 -9.44 -18.83
CA CYS A 70 17.32 -10.12 -20.12
C CYS A 70 18.56 -9.56 -20.82
N GLY A 71 19.55 -10.43 -21.01
CA GLY A 71 20.85 -10.10 -21.60
C GLY A 71 20.80 -9.65 -23.06
#